data_AF-A0A8K0CWF2-F1
#
_entry.id   AF-A0A8K0CWF2-F1
#
_cell.length_a   1.000
_cell.length_b   1.000
_cell.length_c   1.000
_cell.angle_alpha   90.00
_cell.angle_beta   90.00
_cell.angle_gamma   90.00
#
_symmetry.space_group_name_H-M   'P 1'
#
loop_
_entity.id
_entity.type
_entity.pdbx_description
1 polymer ?
#
loop_
_entity_poly.entity_id
_entity_poly.type
_entity_poly.pdbx_seq_one_letter_code
_entity_poly.pdbx_strand_id
1 'polypeptide(L)'
;MRGKTSGVQRRILNHSPRAIPCNDHSLNLVVNDTAKATFETIGFFPLIESIYVFLSPSSQRWSALKEKVTFLTLKPPSDTRWESRVNAST
;
A
#
# COMPACT_ATOMS: atom_id res chain seq x y z
N MET A 1 14.18 -1.35 6.50
CA MET A 1 14.83 -1.67 5.22
C MET A 1 15.23 -3.13 5.22
N ARG A 2 14.55 -3.99 4.46
CA ARG A 2 14.95 -5.39 4.30
C ARG A 2 15.35 -5.60 2.84
N GLY A 3 16.56 -5.17 2.50
CA GLY A 3 17.18 -5.50 1.22
C GLY A 3 17.83 -6.87 1.31
N LYS A 4 17.72 -7.68 0.25
CA LYS A 4 18.43 -8.98 0.12
C LYS A 4 19.95 -8.81 0.27
N THR A 5 20.46 -7.62 0.00
CA THR A 5 21.83 -7.19 0.25
C THR A 5 21.86 -6.18 1.40
N SER A 6 22.61 -6.52 2.46
CA SER A 6 22.80 -5.69 3.66
C SER A 6 23.59 -4.40 3.43
N GLY A 7 24.04 -4.13 2.20
CA GLY A 7 24.99 -3.07 1.88
C GLY A 7 24.55 -1.66 2.29
N VAL A 8 23.29 -1.29 2.05
CA VAL A 8 22.81 0.07 2.36
C VAL A 8 22.62 0.25 3.87
N GLN A 9 21.97 -0.72 4.53
CA GLN A 9 21.79 -0.69 5.99
C GLN A 9 23.13 -0.69 6.73
N ARG A 10 24.10 -1.49 6.25
CA ARG A 10 25.47 -1.55 6.79
C ARG A 10 26.18 -0.19 6.67
N ARG A 11 26.09 0.48 5.52
CA ARG A 11 26.69 1.82 5.32
C ARG A 11 26.07 2.87 6.25
N ILE A 12 24.76 2.84 6.44
CA ILE A 12 24.05 3.75 7.35
C ILE A 12 24.49 3.52 8.79
N LEU A 13 24.55 2.25 9.24
CA LEU A 13 24.99 1.91 10.60
C LEU A 13 26.47 2.22 10.85
N ASN A 14 27.34 2.09 9.84
CA ASN A 14 28.75 2.47 9.97
C ASN A 14 28.91 3.98 10.20
N HIS A 15 28.06 4.81 9.60
CA HIS A 15 28.11 6.27 9.78
C HIS A 15 27.32 6.74 11.01
N SER A 16 26.24 6.05 11.36
CA SER A 16 25.41 6.33 12.52
C SER A 16 25.00 5.01 13.21
N PRO A 17 25.77 4.54 14.21
CA PRO A 17 25.53 3.25 14.86
C PRO A 17 24.19 3.16 15.61
N ARG A 18 23.57 4.31 15.89
CA ARG A 18 22.27 4.44 16.56
C ARG A 18 21.12 4.65 15.58
N ALA A 19 21.36 4.53 14.27
CA ALA A 19 20.30 4.66 13.29
C ALA A 19 19.28 3.52 13.43
N ILE A 20 18.08 3.85 13.90
CA ILE A 20 16.93 2.95 13.97
C ILE A 20 16.06 3.21 12.74
N PRO A 21 15.50 2.18 12.06
CA PRO A 21 14.52 2.42 11.01
C PRO A 21 13.34 3.24 11.55
N CYS A 22 12.84 4.17 10.74
CA CYS A 22 11.68 5.01 11.11
C CYS A 22 10.52 4.11 11.60
N ASN A 23 9.97 4.42 12.78
CA ASN A 23 8.86 3.68 13.37
C ASN A 23 7.67 3.59 12.40
N ASP A 24 7.35 4.67 11.69
CA ASP A 24 6.27 4.69 10.70
C ASP A 24 6.51 3.69 9.56
N HIS A 25 7.77 3.54 9.14
CA HIS A 25 8.14 2.60 8.10
C HIS A 25 8.08 1.15 8.59
N SER A 26 8.52 0.90 9.84
CA SER A 26 8.41 -0.42 10.48
C SER A 26 6.94 -0.81 10.68
N LEU A 27 6.09 0.14 11.10
CA LEU A 27 4.64 -0.06 11.22
C LEU A 27 4.00 -0.35 9.86
N ASN A 28 4.37 0.40 8.81
CA ASN A 28 3.87 0.14 7.45
C ASN A 28 4.23 -1.28 6.96
N LEU A 29 5.40 -1.80 7.31
CA LEU A 29 5.78 -3.18 6.98
C LEU A 29 4.90 -4.19 7.71
N VAL A 30 4.66 -4.01 9.01
CA VAL A 30 3.78 -4.90 9.79
C VAL A 30 2.37 -4.89 9.23
N VAL A 31 1.79 -3.71 8.96
CA VAL A 31 0.45 -3.58 8.39
C VAL A 31 0.35 -4.23 7.01
N ASN A 32 1.38 -4.08 6.18
CA ASN A 32 1.41 -4.69 4.85
C ASN A 32 1.50 -6.22 4.93
N ASP A 33 2.34 -6.75 5.82
CA ASP A 33 2.47 -8.19 6.03
C ASP A 33 1.19 -8.78 6.62
N THR A 34 0.55 -8.12 7.59
CA THR A 34 -0.73 -8.59 8.15
C THR A 34 -1.83 -8.57 7.10
N ALA A 35 -1.91 -7.53 6.26
CA ALA A 35 -2.87 -7.45 5.16
C ALA A 35 -2.59 -8.48 4.04
N LYS A 36 -1.40 -9.07 3.99
CA LYS A 36 -1.07 -10.18 3.07
C LYS A 36 -1.27 -11.55 3.73
N ALA A 37 -1.41 -11.62 5.05
CA ALA A 37 -1.52 -12.86 5.80
C ALA A 37 -2.97 -13.27 6.11
N THR A 38 -3.93 -12.32 6.07
CA THR A 38 -5.34 -12.60 6.36
C THR A 38 -6.13 -12.99 5.11
N PHE A 39 -6.96 -14.03 5.20
CA PHE A 39 -7.71 -14.57 4.06
C PHE A 39 -8.65 -13.54 3.42
N GLU A 40 -9.30 -12.72 4.24
CA GLU A 40 -10.25 -11.68 3.80
C GLU A 40 -9.56 -10.60 2.94
N THR A 41 -8.36 -10.19 3.33
CA THR A 41 -7.60 -9.13 2.65
C THR A 41 -6.90 -9.62 1.39
N ILE A 42 -6.56 -10.92 1.32
CA ILE A 42 -5.99 -11.56 0.12
C ILE A 42 -7.00 -11.53 -1.03
N GLY A 43 -8.30 -11.62 -0.77
CA GLY A 43 -9.32 -11.48 -1.81
C GLY A 43 -9.68 -10.02 -2.10
N PHE A 44 -9.79 -9.20 -1.04
CA PHE A 44 -10.32 -7.85 -1.13
C PHE A 44 -9.41 -6.85 -1.86
N PHE A 45 -8.12 -6.78 -1.52
CA PHE A 45 -7.21 -5.80 -2.14
C PHE A 45 -6.95 -6.06 -3.63
N PRO A 46 -6.73 -7.30 -4.08
CA PRO A 46 -6.60 -7.60 -5.52
C PRO A 46 -7.89 -7.29 -6.29
N LEU A 47 -9.06 -7.45 -5.68
CA LEU A 47 -10.32 -7.05 -6.31
C LEU A 47 -10.34 -5.53 -6.55
N ILE A 48 -10.04 -4.71 -5.53
CA ILE A 48 -9.96 -3.24 -5.68
C ILE A 48 -8.95 -2.85 -6.76
N GLU A 49 -7.77 -3.48 -6.76
CA GLU A 49 -6.74 -3.24 -7.76
C GLU A 49 -7.23 -3.59 -9.17
N SER A 50 -7.89 -4.73 -9.35
CA SER A 50 -8.43 -5.15 -10.65
C SER A 50 -9.50 -4.18 -11.17
N ILE A 51 -10.38 -3.69 -10.29
CA ILE A 51 -11.41 -2.69 -10.64
C ILE A 51 -10.73 -1.39 -11.06
N TYR A 52 -9.71 -0.94 -10.33
CA TYR A 52 -8.96 0.26 -10.67
C TYR A 52 -8.26 0.12 -12.02
N VAL A 53 -7.59 -1.00 -12.28
CA VAL A 53 -6.93 -1.28 -13.56
C VAL A 53 -7.93 -1.37 -14.72
N PHE A 54 -9.14 -1.89 -14.49
CA PHE A 54 -10.17 -1.98 -15.52
C PHE A 54 -10.80 -0.62 -15.87
N LEU A 55 -11.02 0.24 -14.86
CA LEU A 55 -11.74 1.50 -15.03
C LEU A 55 -10.82 2.68 -15.36
N SER A 56 -9.63 2.77 -14.76
CA SER A 56 -8.74 3.92 -14.90
C SER A 56 -8.28 4.24 -16.33
N PRO A 57 -8.08 3.27 -17.25
CA PRO A 57 -7.64 3.59 -18.61
C PRO A 57 -8.73 4.23 -19.48
N SER A 58 -10.01 4.09 -19.11
CA SER A 58 -11.13 4.60 -19.90
C SER A 58 -11.75 5.83 -19.23
N SER A 59 -11.56 7.00 -19.84
CA SER A 59 -12.14 8.26 -19.36
C SER A 59 -13.66 8.21 -19.20
N GLN A 60 -14.35 7.49 -20.09
CA GLN A 60 -15.80 7.29 -20.03
C GLN A 60 -16.20 6.44 -18.83
N ARG A 61 -15.56 5.27 -18.63
CA ARG A 61 -15.84 4.40 -17.48
C ARG A 61 -15.47 5.07 -16.16
N TRP A 62 -14.36 5.79 -16.12
CA TRP A 62 -13.92 6.56 -14.97
C TRP A 62 -14.90 7.68 -14.61
N SER A 63 -15.46 8.36 -15.62
CA SER A 63 -16.48 9.40 -15.39
C SER A 63 -17.79 8.80 -14.87
N ALA A 64 -18.23 7.69 -15.44
CA ALA A 64 -19.40 6.96 -14.94
C ALA A 64 -19.22 6.47 -13.50
N LEU A 65 -18.02 5.99 -13.14
CA LEU A 65 -17.68 5.63 -11.77
C LEU A 65 -17.84 6.82 -10.82
N LYS A 66 -17.27 7.98 -11.16
CA LYS A 66 -17.36 9.19 -10.33
C LYS A 66 -18.79 9.73 -10.18
N GLU A 67 -19.63 9.54 -11.19
CA GLU A 67 -21.04 9.94 -11.14
C GLU A 67 -21.85 9.02 -10.21
N LYS A 68 -21.59 7.71 -10.26
CA LYS A 68 -22.34 6.72 -9.47
C LYS A 68 -21.81 6.56 -8.04
N VAL A 69 -20.51 6.77 -7.83
CA VAL A 69 -19.84 6.62 -6.55
C VAL A 69 -19.24 7.97 -6.15
N THR A 70 -20.03 8.73 -5.40
CA THR A 70 -19.70 10.11 -5.01
C THR A 70 -19.06 10.22 -3.62
N PHE A 71 -19.26 9.21 -2.78
CA PHE A 71 -18.79 9.19 -1.39
C PHE A 71 -17.48 8.43 -1.18
N LEU A 72 -17.01 7.70 -2.20
CA LEU A 72 -15.76 6.94 -2.16
C LEU A 72 -14.87 7.27 -3.35
N THR A 73 -13.57 7.35 -3.11
CA THR A 73 -12.56 7.50 -4.16
C THR A 73 -11.84 6.18 -4.34
N LEU A 74 -11.96 5.58 -5.53
CA LEU A 74 -11.19 4.38 -5.87
C LEU A 74 -9.70 4.72 -6.01
N LYS A 75 -8.86 4.07 -5.22
CA LYS A 75 -7.40 4.21 -5.25
C LYS A 75 -6.77 2.81 -5.31
N PRO A 76 -5.69 2.62 -6.08
CA PRO A 76 -4.96 1.36 -6.03
C PRO A 76 -4.27 1.22 -4.66
N PRO A 77 -4.15 -0.02 -4.13
CA PRO A 77 -3.37 -0.26 -2.93
C PRO A 77 -1.91 0.16 -3.15
N SER A 78 -1.30 0.77 -2.12
CA SER A 78 0.08 1.23 -2.18
C SER A 78 0.90 0.55 -1.10
N ASP A 79 2.05 -0.01 -1.49
CA ASP A 79 3.01 -0.59 -0.54
C ASP A 79 3.75 0.49 0.28
N THR A 80 3.77 1.73 -0.19
CA THR A 80 4.49 2.85 0.44
C THR A 80 3.60 3.81 1.22
N ARG A 81 2.29 3.85 0.96
CA ARG A 81 1.31 4.70 1.67
C ARG A 81 0.32 3.87 2.49
N TRP A 82 0.53 3.88 3.80
CA TRP A 82 -0.30 3.18 4.80
C TRP A 82 -1.81 3.51 4.71
N GLU A 83 -2.15 4.77 4.46
CA GLU A 83 -3.55 5.24 4.34
C GLU A 83 -4.36 4.49 3.28
N SER A 84 -3.70 3.97 2.24
CA SER A 84 -4.40 3.26 1.16
C SER A 84 -5.09 1.98 1.63
N ARG A 85 -4.58 1.33 2.68
CA ARG A 85 -5.14 0.10 3.24
C ARG A 85 -6.07 0.37 4.42
N VAL A 86 -5.74 1.35 5.26
CA VAL A 86 -6.60 1.75 6.38
C VAL A 86 -7.95 2.28 5.89
N ASN A 87 -7.94 3.23 4.95
CA ASN A 87 -9.18 3.80 4.39
C ASN A 87 -10.00 2.80 3.57
N ALA A 88 -9.41 1.67 3.15
CA ALA A 88 -10.11 0.62 2.45
C ALA A 88 -10.74 -0.40 3.41
N SER A 89 -10.32 -0.43 4.67
CA SER A 89 -10.75 -1.41 5.69
C SER A 89 -11.76 -0.84 6.70
N THR A 90 -12.05 0.46 6.62
CA THR A 90 -12.98 1.22 7.48
C THR A 90 -14.10 1.82 6.64
#